data_AF-A0A0S4WY53-F1
#
_entry.id   AF-A0A0S4WY53-F1
#
_cell.length_a   1.000
_cell.length_b   1.000
_cell.length_c   1.000
_cell.angle_alpha   90.00
_cell.angle_beta   90.00
_cell.angle_gamma   90.00
#
_symmetry.space_group_name_H-M   'P 1'
#
loop_
_entity.id
_entity.type
_entity.pdbx_description
1 polymer ?
#
loop_
_entity_poly.entity_id
_entity_poly.type
_entity_poly.pdbx_seq_one_letter_code
_entity_poly.pdbx_strand_id
1 'polypeptide(L)' 'MAFYIKIEKYEETELCAKYKFWSVDGNCGEFEINKQSGEVHLLVQVSGDQQGHLFNRAAVKVIREWRQGQLPDMTEWAS' A
#
# COMPACT_ATOMS: atom_id res chain seq x y z
N MET A 1 -15.16 -7.94 -11.85
CA MET A 1 -14.46 -6.69 -12.17
C MET A 1 -13.07 -6.82 -11.59
N ALA A 2 -12.04 -6.83 -12.42
CA ALA A 2 -10.66 -6.97 -11.96
C ALA A 2 -10.19 -5.63 -11.38
N PHE A 3 -9.78 -5.61 -10.12
CA PHE A 3 -9.07 -4.48 -9.53
C PHE A 3 -7.57 -4.76 -9.62
N TYR A 4 -6.85 -3.93 -10.36
CA TYR A 4 -5.40 -3.96 -10.41
C TYR A 4 -4.84 -2.76 -9.63
N ILE A 5 -4.04 -3.03 -8.61
CA ILE A 5 -3.37 -2.02 -7.79
C ILE A 5 -1.89 -2.35 -7.78
N LYS A 6 -1.07 -1.48 -8.38
CA LYS A 6 0.39 -1.56 -8.22
C LYS A 6 0.76 -0.94 -6.89
N ILE A 7 1.69 -1.55 -6.15
CA ILE A 7 2.20 -1.09 -4.87
C ILE A 7 3.73 -1.15 -4.93
N GLU A 8 4.40 -0.05 -4.61
CA GLU A 8 5.86 0.07 -4.70
C GLU A 8 6.39 0.81 -3.48
N LYS A 9 7.37 0.20 -2.83
CA LYS A 9 8.12 0.81 -1.73
C LYS A 9 9.08 1.81 -2.33
N TYR A 10 9.06 3.04 -1.84
CA TYR A 10 9.99 4.07 -2.31
C TYR A 10 10.93 4.55 -1.20
N GLU A 11 10.57 4.32 0.06
CA GLU A 11 11.40 4.68 1.20
C GLU A 11 11.26 3.62 2.29
N GLU A 12 12.37 3.24 2.89
CA GLU A 12 12.39 2.33 4.01
C GLU A 12 13.35 2.85 5.08
N THR A 13 12.86 2.96 6.30
CA THR A 13 13.62 3.34 7.50
C THR A 13 13.62 2.17 8.50
N GLU A 14 14.36 2.30 9.60
CA GLU A 14 14.36 1.26 10.65
C GLU A 14 12.97 1.07 11.30
N LEU A 15 12.17 2.13 11.38
CA LEU A 15 10.88 2.13 12.06
C LEU A 15 9.69 1.91 11.11
N CYS A 16 9.75 2.49 9.91
CA CYS A 16 8.63 2.51 8.97
C CYS A 16 9.07 2.21 7.54
N ALA A 17 8.16 1.68 6.72
CA ALA A 17 8.32 1.58 5.27
C ALA A 17 7.20 2.36 4.58
N LYS A 18 7.53 3.16 3.57
CA LYS A 18 6.59 3.97 2.81
C LYS A 18 6.38 3.40 1.42
N TYR A 19 5.12 3.39 1.02
CA TYR A 19 4.62 2.78 -0.20
C TYR A 19 3.80 3.79 -1.01
N LYS A 20 3.99 3.73 -2.32
CA LYS A 20 3.10 4.32 -3.31
C LYS A 20 2.20 3.24 -3.85
N PHE A 21 0.95 3.61 -4.11
CA PHE A 21 0.00 2.72 -4.76
C PHE A 21 -0.73 3.46 -5.87
N TRP A 22 -1.04 2.75 -6.95
CA TRP A 22 -1.66 3.32 -8.15
C TRP A 22 -2.98 2.61 -8.47
N SER A 23 -3.97 3.42 -8.83
CA SER A 23 -5.16 2.97 -9.52
C SER A 23 -4.85 2.62 -10.98
N VAL A 24 -5.77 1.90 -11.62
CA VAL A 24 -5.72 1.60 -13.07
C VAL A 24 -5.70 2.89 -13.90
N ASP A 25 -6.35 3.95 -13.41
CA ASP A 25 -6.43 5.25 -14.09
C ASP A 25 -5.14 6.08 -13.95
N GLY A 26 -4.11 5.56 -13.28
CA GLY A 26 -2.82 6.22 -13.08
C GLY A 26 -2.78 7.20 -11.90
N ASN A 27 -3.91 7.43 -11.22
CA ASN A 27 -3.93 8.20 -9.97
C ASN A 27 -3.18 7.43 -8.88
N CYS A 28 -2.33 8.14 -8.12
CA CYS A 28 -1.52 7.55 -7.07
C CYS A 28 -1.88 8.09 -5.68
N GLY A 29 -1.56 7.29 -4.67
CA GLY A 29 -1.61 7.62 -3.27
C GLY A 29 -0.39 7.09 -2.55
N GLU A 30 -0.24 7.47 -1.29
CA GLU A 30 0.90 7.13 -0.45
C GLU A 30 0.41 6.65 0.91
N PHE A 31 1.03 5.60 1.43
CA PHE A 31 0.82 5.15 2.80
C PHE A 31 2.13 4.64 3.39
N GLU A 32 2.18 4.56 4.71
CA GLU A 32 3.30 3.99 5.43
C GLU A 32 2.84 2.88 6.36
N ILE A 33 3.72 1.91 6.60
CA ILE A 33 3.55 0.86 7.59
C ILE A 33 4.63 0.98 8.66
N ASN A 34 4.22 0.95 9.93
CA ASN A 34 5.11 0.81 11.06
C ASN A 34 5.58 -0.65 11.16
N LYS A 35 6.89 -0.87 11.09
CA LYS A 35 7.48 -2.21 11.08
C LYS A 35 7.36 -2.96 12.40
N GLN A 36 7.20 -2.24 13.52
CA GLN A 36 7.10 -2.80 14.86
C GLN A 36 5.66 -3.23 15.18
N SER A 37 4.67 -2.39 14.84
CA SER A 37 3.26 -2.66 15.15
C SER A 37 2.46 -3.26 13.99
N GLY A 38 2.91 -3.08 12.75
CA GLY A 38 2.14 -3.39 11.54
C GLY A 38 1.01 -2.40 11.28
N GLU A 39 0.95 -1.29 12.02
CA GLU A 39 -0.03 -0.22 11.82
C GLU A 39 0.27 0.51 10.50
N VAL A 40 -0.78 0.80 9.74
CA VAL A 40 -0.70 1.45 8.43
C VAL A 40 -1.41 2.78 8.47
N HIS A 41 -0.73 3.83 7.99
CA HIS A 41 -1.22 5.19 7.97
C HIS A 41 -1.28 5.69 6.53
N LEU A 42 -2.44 6.22 6.13
CA LEU A 42 -2.61 6.86 4.83
C LEU A 42 -1.99 8.26 4.87
N LEU A 43 -1.01 8.51 3.99
CA LEU A 43 -0.35 9.81 3.86
C LEU A 43 -1.01 10.65 2.78
N VAL A 44 -1.31 10.04 1.61
CA VAL A 44 -1.94 10.69 0.47
C VAL A 44 -3.02 9.79 -0.09
N GLN A 45 -4.26 10.28 -0.11
CA GLN A 45 -5.40 9.58 -0.71
C GLN A 45 -5.35 9.66 -2.24
N VAL A 46 -5.71 8.57 -2.91
CA VAL A 46 -5.85 8.55 -4.37
C VAL A 46 -7.05 9.41 -4.78
N SER A 47 -6.84 10.33 -5.73
CA SER A 47 -7.92 11.08 -6.37
C SER A 47 -8.94 10.14 -6.99
N GLY A 48 -10.19 10.22 -6.54
CA GLY A 48 -11.29 9.35 -7.00
C GLY A 48 -11.55 8.14 -6.10
N ASP A 49 -10.66 7.78 -5.18
CA ASP A 49 -10.89 6.72 -4.19
C ASP A 49 -11.65 7.26 -2.96
N GLN A 50 -12.85 7.80 -3.18
CA GLN A 50 -13.65 8.45 -2.13
C GLN A 50 -14.08 7.50 -1.01
N GLN A 51 -14.11 6.19 -1.29
CA GLN A 51 -14.50 5.15 -0.32
C GLN A 51 -13.29 4.41 0.28
N GLY A 52 -12.06 4.76 -0.09
CA GLY A 52 -10.83 4.15 0.44
C GLY A 52 -10.64 2.68 0.06
N HIS A 53 -11.27 2.20 -1.01
CA HIS A 53 -11.20 0.80 -1.41
C HIS A 53 -9.82 0.41 -1.92
N LEU A 54 -9.14 1.32 -2.62
CA LEU A 54 -7.79 1.06 -3.13
C LEU A 54 -6.80 1.02 -1.97
N PHE A 55 -6.86 2.02 -1.09
CA PHE A 55 -6.01 2.06 0.10
C PHE A 55 -6.20 0.81 0.97
N ASN A 56 -7.44 0.44 1.31
CA ASN A 56 -7.71 -0.72 2.16
C ASN A 56 -7.12 -2.01 1.58
N ARG A 57 -7.23 -2.22 0.27
CA ARG A 57 -6.67 -3.41 -0.41
C ARG A 57 -5.14 -3.37 -0.43
N ALA A 58 -4.55 -2.21 -0.73
CA ALA A 58 -3.10 -2.05 -0.72
C ALA A 58 -2.50 -2.28 0.67
N ALA A 59 -3.12 -1.69 1.69
CA ALA A 59 -2.77 -1.89 3.09
C ALA A 59 -2.88 -3.36 3.52
N VAL A 60 -3.99 -4.03 3.21
CA VAL A 60 -4.17 -5.47 3.51
C VAL A 60 -3.09 -6.32 2.85
N LYS A 61 -2.72 -6.02 1.60
CA LYS A 61 -1.64 -6.73 0.90
C LYS A 61 -0.32 -6.58 1.67
N VAL A 62 0.10 -5.36 1.96
CA VAL A 62 1.38 -5.09 2.65
C VAL A 62 1.38 -5.64 4.07
N ILE A 63 0.28 -5.51 4.83
CA ILE A 63 0.17 -6.11 6.17
C ILE A 63 0.35 -7.63 6.09
N ARG A 64 -0.24 -8.29 5.08
CA ARG A 64 -0.13 -9.75 4.92
C ARG A 64 1.30 -10.20 4.64
N GLU A 65 2.04 -9.47 3.80
CA GLU A 65 3.46 -9.73 3.56
C GLU A 65 4.29 -9.44 4.82
N TRP A 66 4.01 -8.33 5.51
CA TRP A 66 4.69 -7.95 6.77
C TRP A 66 4.53 -9.03 7.84
N ARG A 67 3.33 -9.61 7.98
CA ARG A 67 3.08 -10.74 8.90
C ARG A 67 3.90 -12.00 8.57
N GLN A 68 4.38 -12.13 7.33
CA GLN A 68 5.28 -13.21 6.91
C GLN A 68 6.76 -12.83 7.09
N GLY A 69 7.05 -11.65 7.66
CA GLY A 69 8.40 -11.11 7.81
C GLY A 69 8.95 -10.48 6.53
N GLN A 70 8.09 -10.15 5.56
CA GLN A 70 8.50 -9.59 4.27
C GLN A 70 7.94 -8.18 4.06
N LEU A 71 8.76 -7.28 3.54
CA LEU A 71 8.36 -5.95 3.09
C LEU A 71 8.85 -5.76 1.65
N PRO A 72 8.11 -6.28 0.66
CA PRO A 72 8.56 -6.30 -0.72
C PRO A 72 8.74 -4.88 -1.27
N ASP A 73 9.73 -4.70 -2.14
CA ASP A 73 9.94 -3.44 -2.85
C ASP A 73 8.84 -3.18 -3.88
N MET A 74 8.29 -4.22 -4.49
CA MET A 74 7.17 -4.13 -5.42
C MET A 74 6.20 -5.28 -5.19
N THR A 75 4.90 -4.97 -5.17
CA THR A 75 3.84 -5.97 -5.11
C THR A 75 2.59 -5.44 -5.80
N GLU A 76 1.63 -6.33 -6.05
CA GLU A 76 0.39 -5.98 -6.72
C GLU A 76 -0.80 -6.70 -6.09
N TRP A 77 -1.96 -6.05 -6.17
CA TRP A 77 -3.24 -6.68 -5.90
C TRP A 77 -3.97 -6.87 -7.23
N ALA A 78 -4.31 -8.12 -7.53
CA ALA A 78 -5.16 -8.50 -8.65
C ALA A 78 -6.29 -9.40 -8.13
N SER A 79 -7.54 -8.94 -8.23
CA SER A 79 -8.75 -9.69 -7.87
C SER A 79 -9.89 -9.40 -8.81
#